data_AF-A0A3D1CR39-F1
#
_entry.id   AF-A0A3D1CR39-F1
#
_cell.length_a   1.000
_cell.length_b   1.000
_cell.length_c   1.000
_cell.angle_alpha   90.00
_cell.angle_beta   90.00
_cell.angle_gamma   90.00
#
_symmetry.space_group_name_H-M   'P 1'
#
loop_
_entity.id
_entity.type
_entity.pdbx_description
1 polymer ?
#
loop_
_entity_poly.entity_id
_entity_poly.type
_entity_poly.pdbx_seq_one_letter_code
_entity_poly.pdbx_strand_id
1 'polypeptide(L)' 'MQKLATRVFIAASLVFGILGILIVLTGAGPDRMDSALSMVLLKLLFICVFIILPSFALSVAGKYLQK' A
#
# COMPACT_ATOMS: atom_id res chain seq x y z
N MET A 1 -21.31 0.73 1.48
CA MET A 1 -20.13 0.79 0.59
C MET A 1 -18.98 1.59 1.19
N GLN A 2 -19.14 2.88 1.51
CA GLN A 2 -18.05 3.74 1.99
C GLN A 2 -17.34 3.24 3.25
N LYS A 3 -18.07 2.80 4.30
CA LYS A 3 -17.46 2.28 5.54
C LYS A 3 -16.50 1.11 5.30
N LEU A 4 -16.78 0.26 4.31
CA LEU A 4 -15.91 -0.86 3.97
C LEU A 4 -14.64 -0.36 3.25
N ALA A 5 -14.80 0.51 2.25
CA ALA A 5 -13.68 1.10 1.52
C ALA A 5 -12.72 1.86 2.45
N THR A 6 -13.23 2.60 3.44
CA THR A 6 -12.40 3.28 4.44
C THR A 6 -11.65 2.29 5.33
N ARG A 7 -12.26 1.18 5.74
CA ARG A 7 -11.57 0.15 6.54
C ARG A 7 -10.44 -0.52 5.75
N VAL A 8 -10.70 -0.86 4.48
CA VAL A 8 -9.69 -1.44 3.58
C VAL A 8 -8.54 -0.46 3.34
N PHE A 9 -8.85 0.82 3.12
CA PHE A 9 -7.85 1.87 2.98
C PHE A 9 -6.93 1.98 4.21
N ILE A 10 -7.50 1.98 5.42
CA ILE A 10 -6.71 2.06 6.66
C ILE A 10 -5.80 0.84 6.82
N ALA A 11 -6.35 -0.37 6.63
CA ALA A 11 -5.56 -1.60 6.74
C ALA A 11 -4.43 -1.64 5.70
N ALA A 12 -4.70 -1.29 4.43
CA ALA A 12 -3.70 -1.24 3.38
C ALA A 12 -2.62 -0.18 3.63
N SER A 13 -3.00 0.97 4.20
CA SER A 13 -2.04 2.04 4.57
C SER A 13 -1.11 1.62 5.69
N LEU A 14 -1.61 0.89 6.69
CA LEU A 14 -0.80 0.30 7.75
C LEU A 14 0.20 -0.73 7.20
N VAL A 15 -0.26 -1.64 6.33
CA VAL A 15 0.62 -2.64 5.70
C VAL A 15 1.66 -1.96 4.80
N PHE A 16 1.28 -0.96 4.02
CA PHE A 16 2.21 -0.16 3.22
C PHE A 16 3.31 0.48 4.09
N GLY A 17 2.94 1.06 5.24
CA GLY A 17 3.90 1.62 6.18
C GLY A 17 4.87 0.57 6.74
N ILE A 18 4.37 -0.59 7.14
CA ILE A 18 5.20 -1.71 7.64
C ILE A 18 6.16 -2.20 6.54
N LEU A 19 5.67 -2.39 5.31
CA LEU A 19 6.50 -2.80 4.17
C LEU A 19 7.55 -1.74 3.82
N GLY A 20 7.20 -0.46 3.88
CA GLY A 20 8.16 0.64 3.67
C GLY A 20 9.29 0.60 4.70
N ILE A 21 8.95 0.41 5.98
CA ILE A 21 9.96 0.24 7.04
C ILE A 21 10.84 -0.98 6.78
N LEU A 22 10.25 -2.11 6.39
CA LEU A 22 11.02 -3.31 6.05
C LEU A 22 11.97 -3.08 4.89
N ILE A 23 11.57 -2.34 3.85
CA ILE A 23 12.45 -1.97 2.73
C ILE A 23 13.61 -1.09 3.20
N VAL A 24 13.35 -0.10 4.07
CA VAL A 24 14.42 0.74 4.64
C VAL A 24 15.42 -0.09 5.45
N LEU A 25 14.93 -1.09 6.21
CA LEU A 25 15.78 -1.94 7.06
C LEU A 25 16.53 -3.03 6.27
N THR A 26 15.97 -3.51 5.16
CA THR A 26 16.50 -4.65 4.39
C THR A 26 17.08 -4.27 3.04
N GLY A 27 16.93 -3.01 2.62
CA GLY A 27 17.45 -2.46 1.38
C GLY A 27 18.98 -2.55 1.36
N ALA A 28 19.52 -3.07 0.26
CA ALA A 28 20.94 -3.06 0.04
C ALA A 28 21.40 -1.62 -0.27
N GLY A 29 22.54 -1.20 0.28
CA GLY A 29 23.12 0.12 -0.01
C GLY A 29 23.45 0.29 -1.51
N PRO A 30 23.77 1.52 -1.96
CA PRO A 30 23.91 1.87 -3.38
C PRO A 30 24.94 1.03 -4.16
N ASP A 31 25.90 0.41 -3.45
CA ASP A 31 26.96 -0.40 -4.03
C ASP A 31 26.63 -1.90 -4.17
N ARG A 32 25.41 -2.34 -3.79
CA ARG A 32 25.01 -3.76 -3.85
C ARG A 32 23.72 -3.92 -4.65
N MET A 33 23.71 -4.94 -5.52
CA MET A 33 22.48 -5.34 -6.22
C MET A 33 21.38 -5.67 -5.21
N ASP A 34 20.17 -5.22 -5.53
CA ASP A 34 18.97 -5.56 -4.77
C ASP A 34 18.82 -7.08 -4.65
N SER A 35 18.63 -7.53 -3.42
CA SER A 35 18.40 -8.93 -3.14
C SER A 35 16.99 -9.33 -3.61
N ALA A 36 16.76 -10.61 -3.90
CA ALA A 36 15.44 -11.10 -4.28
C ALA A 36 14.34 -10.70 -3.28
N LEU A 37 14.69 -10.60 -1.99
CA LEU A 37 13.81 -10.11 -0.93
C LEU A 37 13.42 -8.63 -1.10
N SER A 38 14.39 -7.72 -1.36
CA SER A 38 14.08 -6.30 -1.53
C SER A 38 13.22 -6.06 -2.78
N MET A 39 13.45 -6.82 -3.85
CA MET A 39 12.61 -6.78 -5.05
C MET A 39 11.17 -7.24 -4.77
N VAL A 40 10.99 -8.30 -3.98
CA VAL A 40 9.65 -8.78 -3.57
C VAL A 40 8.96 -7.74 -2.70
N LEU A 41 9.66 -7.18 -1.70
CA LEU A 41 9.14 -6.13 -0.83
C LEU A 41 8.69 -4.89 -1.62
N LEU A 42 9.49 -4.43 -2.60
CA LEU A 42 9.12 -3.33 -3.50
C LEU A 42 7.87 -3.64 -4.33
N LYS A 43 7.73 -4.87 -4.84
CA LYS A 43 6.51 -5.30 -5.54
C LYS A 43 5.30 -5.31 -4.61
N LEU A 44 5.43 -5.82 -3.39
CA LEU A 44 4.35 -5.80 -2.38
C LEU A 44 3.96 -4.37 -2.00
N LEU A 45 4.93 -3.46 -1.92
CA LEU A 45 4.70 -2.04 -1.68
C LEU A 45 3.82 -1.44 -2.79
N PHE A 46 4.16 -1.72 -4.06
CA PHE A 46 3.38 -1.26 -5.22
C PHE A 46 1.97 -1.85 -5.25
N ILE A 47 1.81 -3.13 -4.91
CA ILE A 47 0.50 -3.78 -4.79
C ILE A 47 -0.37 -3.06 -3.75
N CYS A 48 0.21 -2.65 -2.62
CA CYS A 48 -0.53 -1.87 -1.63
C CYS A 48 -0.99 -0.52 -2.19
N VAL A 49 -0.18 0.16 -3.02
CA VAL A 49 -0.59 1.42 -3.69
C VAL A 49 -1.82 1.19 -4.57
N PHE A 50 -1.84 0.10 -5.35
CA PHE A 50 -3.00 -0.28 -6.17
C PHE A 50 -4.25 -0.65 -5.38
N ILE A 51 -4.15 -0.92 -4.07
CA ILE A 51 -5.31 -1.15 -3.20
C ILE A 51 -5.74 0.16 -2.52
N ILE A 52 -4.78 0.96 -2.08
CA ILE A 52 -5.00 2.23 -1.39
C ILE A 52 -5.72 3.22 -2.31
N LEU A 53 -5.24 3.41 -3.55
CA LEU A 53 -5.79 4.40 -4.47
C LEU A 53 -7.26 4.13 -4.85
N PRO A 54 -7.66 2.92 -5.28
CA PRO A 54 -9.06 2.62 -5.56
C PRO A 54 -9.93 2.61 -4.31
N SER A 55 -9.41 2.15 -3.16
CA SER A 55 -10.17 2.19 -1.89
C SER A 55 -10.44 3.62 -1.45
N PHE A 56 -9.48 4.53 -1.63
CA PHE A 56 -9.66 5.95 -1.38
C PHE A 56 -10.69 6.55 -2.34
N ALA A 57 -10.54 6.31 -3.64
CA ALA A 57 -11.47 6.79 -4.66
C ALA A 57 -12.91 6.31 -4.38
N LEU A 58 -13.08 5.03 -4.03
CA LEU A 58 -14.39 4.44 -3.67
C LEU A 58 -14.94 5.03 -2.37
N SER A 59 -14.10 5.33 -1.38
CA SER A 59 -14.52 5.99 -0.14
C SER A 59 -15.02 7.42 -0.40
N VAL A 60 -14.39 8.16 -1.31
CA VAL A 60 -14.84 9.49 -1.72
C VAL A 60 -16.11 9.41 -2.57
N ALA A 61 -16.13 8.57 -3.62
CA ALA A 61 -17.27 8.39 -4.51
C ALA A 61 -18.51 7.89 -3.75
N GLY A 62 -18.34 7.06 -2.73
CA GLY A 62 -19.42 6.60 -1.86
C GLY A 62 -20.21 7.71 -1.17
N LYS A 63 -19.64 8.92 -0.99
CA LYS A 63 -20.36 10.10 -0.48
C LYS A 63 -21.34 10.67 -1.50
N TYR A 64 -21.03 10.55 -2.79
CA TYR A 64 -21.82 11.11 -3.89
C TYR A 64 -22.78 10.09 -4.52
N LEU A 65 -22.54 8.80 -4.28
CA LEU A 65 -23.40 7.69 -4.72
C LEU A 65 -24.51 7.37 -3.71
N GLN A 66 -24.66 8.15 -2.63
CA GLN A 66 -25.78 8.00 -1.70
C GLN A 66 -27.08 8.48 -2.38
N LYS A 67 -27.89 7.51 -2.82
CA LYS A 67 -29.36 7.57 -2.73
C LYS A 67 -29.77 6.94 -1.40
#